data_AF-A0A8I0NXP1-F1
#
_entry.id   AF-A0A8I0NXP1-F1
#
_cell.length_a   1.000
_cell.length_b   1.000
_cell.length_c   1.000
_cell.angle_alpha   90.00
_cell.angle_beta   90.00
_cell.angle_gamma   90.00
#
_symmetry.space_group_name_H-M   'P 1'
#
loop_
_entity.id
_entity.type
_entity.pdbx_description
1 polymer ?
#
loop_
_entity_poly.entity_id
_entity_poly.type
_entity_poly.pdbx_seq_one_letter_code
_entity_poly.pdbx_strand_id
1 'polypeptide(L)' 'MVPMLSVSVRRLRDTGKPGRRMLIALIPLAGPVLCLVTMTVDSGPATNQYGPSPKAVSHPVG' A
#
# COMPACT_ATOMS: atom_id res chain seq x y z
N MET A 1 -3.73 11.84 -25.99
CA MET A 1 -4.07 12.43 -24.68
C MET A 1 -3.14 11.88 -23.60
N VAL A 2 -1.89 12.36 -23.56
CA VAL A 2 -1.00 12.25 -22.37
C VAL A 2 -0.34 13.62 -22.08
N PRO A 3 -1.08 14.76 -22.07
CA PRO A 3 -0.42 16.06 -21.98
C PRO A 3 0.08 16.33 -20.56
N MET A 4 -0.73 15.97 -19.55
CA MET A 4 -0.50 16.37 -18.16
C MET A 4 0.75 15.72 -17.56
N LEU A 5 0.93 14.41 -17.76
CA LEU A 5 2.09 13.69 -17.24
C LEU A 5 3.39 14.16 -17.90
N SER A 6 3.36 14.42 -19.21
CA SER A 6 4.49 14.93 -19.97
C SER A 6 4.88 16.36 -19.54
N VAL A 7 3.89 17.24 -19.30
CA VAL A 7 4.10 18.60 -18.79
C VAL A 7 4.69 18.59 -17.38
N SER A 8 4.19 17.75 -16.49
CA SER A 8 4.70 17.64 -15.11
C SER A 8 6.16 17.14 -15.06
N VAL A 9 6.53 16.17 -15.91
CA VAL A 9 7.92 15.71 -16.04
C VAL A 9 8.84 16.81 -16.57
N ARG A 10 8.37 17.62 -17.53
CA ARG A 10 9.15 18.74 -18.07
C ARG A 10 9.34 19.85 -17.04
N ARG A 11 8.28 20.29 -16.35
CA ARG A 11 8.36 21.30 -15.27
C ARG A 11 9.30 20.89 -14.15
N LEU A 12 9.30 19.61 -13.80
CA LEU A 12 10.20 19.09 -12.79
C LEU A 12 11.66 19.13 -13.26
N ARG A 13 11.92 18.78 -14.52
CA ARG A 13 13.24 18.92 -15.16
C ARG A 13 13.69 20.37 -15.30
N ASP A 14 12.77 21.28 -15.63
CA ASP A 14 13.05 22.73 -15.74
C ASP A 14 13.46 23.35 -14.39
N THR A 15 13.09 22.74 -13.26
CA THR A 15 13.52 23.18 -11.91
C THR A 15 14.92 22.64 -11.53
N GLY A 16 15.65 22.03 -12.49
CA GLY A 16 16.96 21.42 -12.24
C GLY A 16 16.92 20.21 -11.31
N LYS A 17 15.73 19.65 -11.06
CA LYS A 17 15.50 18.55 -10.11
C LYS A 17 15.26 17.24 -10.86
N PRO A 18 15.74 16.09 -10.31
CA PRO A 18 15.57 14.81 -10.98
C PRO A 18 14.10 14.41 -11.06
N GLY A 19 13.71 13.81 -12.18
CA GLY A 19 12.34 13.32 -12.44
C GLY A 19 11.80 12.35 -11.38
N ARG A 20 12.68 11.71 -10.60
CA ARG A 20 12.33 10.86 -9.44
C ARG A 20 11.51 11.60 -8.39
N ARG A 21 11.60 12.93 -8.28
CA ARG A 21 10.76 13.70 -7.34
C ARG A 21 9.26 13.63 -7.67
N MET A 22 8.89 13.25 -8.90
CA MET A 22 7.48 12.99 -9.24
C MET A 22 6.91 11.82 -8.42
N LEU A 23 7.75 10.86 -8.02
CA LEU A 23 7.32 9.72 -7.18
C LEU A 23 6.89 10.18 -5.78
N ILE A 24 7.30 11.38 -5.33
CA ILE A 24 6.82 11.97 -4.07
C ILE A 24 5.30 12.19 -4.13
N ALA A 25 4.77 12.54 -5.30
CA ALA A 25 3.32 12.69 -5.48
C ALA A 25 2.56 11.34 -5.37
N LEU A 26 3.26 10.20 -5.41
CA LEU A 26 2.68 8.86 -5.21
C LEU A 26 2.67 8.42 -3.74
N ILE A 27 3.42 9.11 -2.86
CA ILE A 27 3.44 8.86 -1.40
C ILE A 27 2.04 8.86 -0.77
N PRO A 28 1.11 9.80 -1.07
CA PRO A 28 -0.23 9.77 -0.47
C PRO A 28 -1.03 8.50 -0.80
N LEU A 29 -0.63 7.75 -1.83
CA LEU A 29 -1.28 6.49 -2.21
C LEU A 29 -0.79 5.30 -1.37
N ALA A 30 0.38 5.41 -0.71
CA ALA A 30 0.97 4.29 0.04
C ALA A 30 0.18 3.94 1.31
N GLY A 31 -0.38 4.93 2.01
CA GLY A 31 -1.16 4.72 3.24
C GLY A 31 -2.43 3.88 3.02
N PRO A 32 -3.33 4.28 2.10
CA PRO A 32 -4.51 3.49 1.74
C PRO A 32 -4.15 2.08 1.24
N VAL A 33 -3.11 1.96 0.43
CA VAL A 33 -2.63 0.66 -0.08
C VAL A 33 -2.19 -0.25 1.08
N LEU A 34 -1.40 0.26 2.02
CA LEU A 34 -0.98 -0.52 3.18
C LEU A 34 -2.18 -0.95 4.04
N CYS A 35 -3.14 -0.06 4.27
CA CYS A 35 -4.36 -0.37 5.02
C CYS A 35 -5.15 -1.50 4.34
N LEU A 36 -5.37 -1.40 3.02
CA LEU A 36 -6.04 -2.44 2.23
C LEU A 36 -5.28 -3.78 2.28
N VAL A 37 -3.95 -3.75 2.16
CA VAL A 37 -3.13 -4.96 2.29
C VAL A 37 -3.32 -5.56 3.69
N THR A 38 -3.20 -4.79 4.76
CA THR A 38 -3.39 -5.31 6.12
C THR A 38 -4.81 -5.84 6.39
N MET A 39 -5.82 -5.29 5.72
CA MET A 39 -7.20 -5.79 5.82
C MET A 39 -7.42 -7.11 5.08
N THR A 40 -6.59 -7.40 4.06
CA THR A 40 -6.66 -8.65 3.28
C THR A 40 -5.71 -9.72 3.80
N VAL A 41 -4.71 -9.36 4.60
CA VAL A 41 -3.83 -10.30 5.28
C VAL A 41 -4.64 -11.05 6.34
N ASP A 42 -4.54 -12.39 6.29
CA ASP A 42 -5.22 -13.26 7.24
C ASP A 42 -4.67 -13.08 8.67
N SER A 43 -5.57 -13.10 9.65
CA SER A 43 -5.20 -13.13 11.07
C SER A 43 -4.35 -14.36 11.39
N GLY A 44 -3.31 -14.18 12.22
CA GLY A 44 -2.45 -15.29 12.64
C GLY A 44 -3.22 -16.45 13.28
N PRO A 45 -2.70 -17.69 13.19
CA PRO A 45 -3.39 -18.89 13.73
C PRO A 45 -3.40 -18.93 15.26
N ALA A 46 -2.59 -18.11 15.92
CA ALA A 46 -2.55 -17.99 17.37
C ALA A 46 -3.71 -17.12 17.90
N THR A 47 -4.14 -17.40 19.14
CA THR A 47 -5.02 -16.49 19.87
C THR A 47 -4.33 -15.12 20.00
N ASN A 48 -5.01 -14.05 19.59
CA ASN A 48 -4.51 -12.70 19.76
C ASN A 48 -5.22 -12.03 20.95
N GLN A 49 -4.85 -10.80 21.28
CA GLN A 49 -5.45 -10.04 22.39
C GLN A 49 -6.96 -9.75 22.22
N TYR A 50 -7.51 -10.04 21.04
CA TYR A 50 -8.92 -9.90 20.69
C TYR A 50 -9.67 -11.24 20.67
N GLY A 51 -8.99 -12.35 21.00
CA GLY A 51 -9.57 -13.69 21.13
C GLY A 51 -8.98 -14.74 20.18
N PRO A 52 -9.45 -15.99 20.29
CA PRO A 52 -9.02 -17.08 19.42
C PRO A 52 -9.54 -16.89 17.99
N SER A 53 -8.68 -17.20 17.02
CA SER A 53 -9.06 -17.15 15.60
C SER A 53 -10.17 -18.18 15.31
N PRO A 54 -11.31 -17.80 14.70
CA PRO A 54 -12.36 -18.76 14.31
C PRO A 54 -11.85 -19.83 13.34
N LYS A 55 -10.81 -19.51 12.56
CA LYS A 55 -10.12 -20.44 11.67
C LYS A 55 -9.28 -21.48 12.42
N ALA A 56 -8.85 -21.20 13.65
CA ALA A 56 -8.15 -22.16 14.50
C ALA A 56 -9.12 -23.17 15.14
N VAL A 57 -10.38 -22.79 15.35
CA VAL A 57 -11.40 -23.67 15.95
C VAL A 57 -11.95 -24.68 14.93
N SER A 58 -11.90 -24.40 13.63
CA SER A 58 -12.49 -25.23 12.58
C SER A 58 -11.55 -26.26 11.94
N HIS A 59 -10.28 -26.33 12.34
CA HIS A 59 -9.35 -27.37 11.87
C HIS A 59 -9.03 -28.34 13.02
N PRO A 60 -9.73 -29.50 13.14
CA PRO A 60 -9.27 -30.56 14.01
C PRO A 60 -7.98 -31.10 13.37
N VAL A 61 -6.84 -30.76 13.96
CA VAL A 61 -5.58 -31.43 13.67
C VAL A 61 -5.73 -32.86 14.20
N GLY A 62 -6.07 -33.78 13.29
CA GLY A 62 -5.89 -35.22 13.48
C GLY A 62 -4.43 -35.60 13.19
#